data_AF-A0A1M2VJ30-F1
#
_entry.id   AF-A0A1M2VJ30-F1
#
_cell.length_a   1.000
_cell.length_b   1.000
_cell.length_c   1.000
_cell.angle_alpha   90.00
_cell.angle_beta   90.00
_cell.angle_gamma   90.00
#
_symmetry.space_group_name_H-M   'P 1'
#
loop_
_entity.id
_entity.type
_entity.pdbx_description
1 polymer ?
#
loop_
_entity_poly.entity_id
_entity_poly.type
_entity_poly.pdbx_seq_one_letter_code
_entity_poly.pdbx_strand_id
1 'polypeptide(L)'
;MKTDQSPPSVFQTLLARSPPEFAVYHAHVAGLQYGEKPDYALLTGLFRERMRKEGWTFDGGFDWMDATGLAKGTLLPEEYVLSFDFVEEKEWNPHYM
;
A
#
# COMPACT_ATOMS: atom_id res chain seq x y z
N MET A 1 -21.34 4.52 -35.07
CA MET A 1 -21.00 4.49 -33.64
C MET A 1 -19.95 5.57 -33.40
N LYS A 2 -20.32 6.69 -32.76
CA LYS A 2 -19.34 7.72 -32.39
C LYS A 2 -18.62 7.21 -31.15
N THR A 3 -17.34 6.90 -31.29
CA THR A 3 -16.45 6.68 -30.15
C THR A 3 -16.39 8.00 -29.38
N ASP A 4 -16.84 8.00 -28.13
CA ASP A 4 -16.67 9.14 -27.25
C ASP A 4 -15.17 9.39 -27.09
N GLN A 5 -14.70 10.55 -27.57
CA GLN A 5 -13.29 10.99 -27.48
C GLN A 5 -13.07 11.88 -26.25
N SER A 6 -13.86 11.69 -25.19
CA SER A 6 -13.60 12.36 -23.93
C SER A 6 -12.25 11.87 -23.36
N PRO A 7 -11.39 12.77 -22.86
CA PRO A 7 -10.10 12.38 -22.31
C PRO A 7 -10.31 11.38 -21.15
N PRO A 8 -9.43 10.37 -21.02
CA PRO A 8 -9.53 9.41 -19.94
C PRO A 8 -9.51 10.15 -18.61
N SER A 9 -10.34 9.71 -17.67
CA SER A 9 -10.40 10.35 -16.36
C SER A 9 -9.02 10.29 -15.68
N VAL A 10 -8.76 11.22 -14.75
CA VAL A 10 -7.52 11.22 -13.95
C VAL A 10 -7.30 9.85 -13.30
N PHE A 11 -8.39 9.22 -12.86
CA PHE A 11 -8.36 7.89 -12.26
C PHE A 11 -7.97 6.79 -13.26
N GLN A 12 -8.53 6.80 -14.48
CA GLN A 12 -8.11 5.86 -15.53
C GLN A 12 -6.64 6.05 -15.91
N THR A 13 -6.17 7.29 -15.93
CA THR A 13 -4.75 7.60 -16.18
C THR A 13 -3.86 7.07 -15.07
N LEU A 14 -4.29 7.16 -13.80
CA LEU A 14 -3.58 6.54 -12.67
C LEU A 14 -3.49 5.03 -12.85
N LEU A 15 -4.61 4.35 -13.09
CA LEU A 15 -4.65 2.89 -13.27
C LEU A 15 -3.77 2.43 -14.44
N ALA A 16 -3.75 3.18 -15.54
CA ALA A 16 -2.90 2.87 -16.69
C ALA A 16 -1.38 3.00 -16.40
N ARG A 17 -1.00 3.79 -15.39
CA ARG A 17 0.40 3.98 -14.95
C ARG A 17 0.80 3.06 -13.79
N SER A 18 -0.17 2.39 -13.19
CA SER A 18 0.01 1.44 -12.09
C SER A 18 0.17 0.00 -12.61
N PRO A 19 0.63 -0.94 -11.77
CA PRO A 19 0.53 -2.37 -12.07
C PRO A 19 -0.89 -2.78 -12.51
N PRO A 20 -1.04 -3.66 -13.52
CA PRO A 20 -2.34 -4.05 -14.06
C PRO A 20 -3.27 -4.67 -13.02
N GLU A 21 -2.72 -5.24 -11.95
CA GLU A 21 -3.48 -5.77 -10.81
C GLU A 21 -4.40 -4.72 -10.17
N PHE A 22 -4.03 -3.43 -10.17
CA PHE A 22 -4.89 -2.35 -9.68
C PHE A 22 -6.14 -2.15 -10.53
N ALA A 23 -6.03 -2.30 -11.85
CA ALA A 23 -7.18 -2.20 -12.74
C ALA A 23 -8.15 -3.39 -12.54
N VAL A 24 -7.61 -4.60 -12.35
CA VAL A 24 -8.39 -5.81 -12.05
C VAL A 24 -9.08 -5.68 -10.70
N TYR A 25 -8.35 -5.23 -9.67
CA TYR A 25 -8.91 -4.95 -8.34
C TYR A 25 -10.07 -3.95 -8.44
N HIS A 26 -9.85 -2.81 -9.11
CA HIS A 26 -10.87 -1.79 -9.27
C HIS A 26 -12.12 -2.31 -10.00
N ALA A 27 -11.92 -3.04 -11.11
CA ALA A 27 -13.03 -3.62 -11.86
C ALA A 27 -13.85 -4.60 -11.00
N HIS A 28 -13.21 -5.40 -10.14
CA HIS A 28 -13.90 -6.27 -9.20
C HIS A 28 -14.75 -5.47 -8.21
N VAL A 29 -14.15 -4.51 -7.49
CA VAL A 29 -14.88 -3.77 -6.45
C VAL A 29 -15.98 -2.87 -7.01
N ALA A 30 -15.79 -2.30 -8.21
CA ALA A 30 -16.80 -1.49 -8.88
C ALA A 30 -17.95 -2.32 -9.47
N GLY A 31 -17.74 -3.62 -9.68
CA GLY A 31 -18.75 -4.57 -10.18
C GLY A 31 -19.65 -5.17 -9.11
N LEU A 32 -19.28 -5.04 -7.83
CA LEU A 32 -20.03 -5.61 -6.72
C LEU A 32 -21.43 -5.00 -6.59
N GLN A 33 -22.41 -5.86 -6.40
CA GLN A 33 -23.77 -5.45 -6.07
C GLN A 33 -23.91 -5.18 -4.57
N TYR A 34 -24.93 -4.40 -4.21
CA TYR A 34 -25.26 -4.19 -2.80
C TYR A 34 -25.56 -5.53 -2.10
N GLY A 35 -24.88 -5.79 -0.98
CA GLY A 35 -25.00 -7.02 -0.21
C GLY A 35 -24.21 -8.21 -0.77
N GLU A 36 -23.53 -8.05 -1.91
CA GLU A 36 -22.63 -9.05 -2.45
C GLU A 36 -21.38 -9.17 -1.58
N LYS A 37 -20.94 -10.41 -1.31
CA LYS A 37 -19.71 -10.67 -0.57
C LYS A 37 -18.50 -10.53 -1.51
N PRO A 38 -17.52 -9.65 -1.23
CA PRO A 38 -16.31 -9.57 -2.03
C PRO A 38 -15.51 -10.87 -1.99
N ASP A 39 -14.93 -11.27 -3.11
CA ASP A 39 -13.94 -12.34 -3.17
C ASP A 39 -12.58 -11.85 -2.64
N TYR A 40 -12.40 -11.91 -1.34
CA TYR A 40 -11.14 -11.52 -0.69
C TYR A 40 -9.96 -12.42 -1.07
N ALA A 41 -10.20 -13.67 -1.49
CA ALA A 41 -9.13 -14.58 -1.90
C ALA A 41 -8.52 -14.11 -3.22
N LEU A 42 -9.36 -13.73 -4.19
CA LEU A 42 -8.94 -13.08 -5.43
C LEU A 42 -8.17 -11.78 -5.13
N LEU A 43 -8.78 -10.87 -4.37
CA LEU A 43 -8.21 -9.53 -4.14
C LEU A 43 -6.85 -9.57 -3.46
N THR A 44 -6.69 -10.44 -2.43
CA THR A 44 -5.39 -10.62 -1.76
C THR A 44 -4.40 -11.37 -2.64
N GLY A 45 -4.87 -12.32 -3.47
CA GLY A 45 -4.04 -13.08 -4.40
C GLY A 45 -3.37 -12.20 -5.46
N LEU A 46 -4.09 -11.22 -6.02
CA LEU A 46 -3.56 -10.28 -7.02
C LEU A 46 -2.25 -9.62 -6.55
N PHE A 47 -2.27 -9.01 -5.38
CA PHE A 47 -1.10 -8.29 -4.87
C PHE A 47 -0.01 -9.22 -4.34
N ARG A 48 -0.37 -10.36 -3.72
CA ARG A 48 0.62 -11.36 -3.29
C ARG A 48 1.43 -11.91 -4.44
N GLU A 49 0.76 -12.27 -5.54
CA GLU A 49 1.43 -12.79 -6.72
C GLU A 49 2.29 -11.72 -7.38
N ARG A 50 1.83 -10.46 -7.41
CA ARG A 50 2.61 -9.33 -7.92
C ARG A 50 3.88 -9.10 -7.10
N MET A 51 3.76 -9.03 -5.78
CA MET A 51 4.89 -8.88 -4.86
C MET A 51 5.91 -10.01 -5.04
N ARG A 52 5.43 -11.26 -5.14
CA ARG A 52 6.29 -12.42 -5.39
C ARG A 52 7.03 -12.33 -6.73
N LYS A 53 6.37 -11.88 -7.80
CA LYS A 53 6.99 -11.70 -9.13
C LYS A 53 8.08 -10.62 -9.13
N GLU A 54 7.91 -9.58 -8.33
CA GLU A 54 8.89 -8.51 -8.16
C GLU A 54 10.01 -8.86 -7.16
N GLY A 55 9.92 -10.02 -6.49
CA GLY A 55 10.94 -10.49 -5.56
C GLY A 55 10.82 -9.95 -4.14
N TRP A 56 9.67 -9.37 -3.78
CA TRP A 56 9.43 -8.88 -2.43
C TRP A 56 9.25 -10.02 -1.43
N THR A 57 9.76 -9.81 -0.22
CA THR A 57 9.59 -10.66 0.95
C THR A 57 8.52 -10.09 1.88
N PHE A 58 7.76 -10.95 2.53
CA PHE A 58 6.84 -10.54 3.60
C PHE A 58 7.60 -10.53 4.94
N ASP A 59 8.53 -9.58 5.06
CA ASP A 59 9.40 -9.39 6.23
C ASP A 59 8.80 -8.41 7.26
N GLY A 60 7.66 -7.80 6.93
CA GLY A 60 7.05 -6.78 7.76
C GLY A 60 7.78 -5.43 7.72
N GLY A 61 8.80 -5.28 6.86
CA GLY A 61 9.53 -4.06 6.57
C GLY A 61 8.68 -3.07 5.76
N PHE A 62 8.50 -1.87 6.26
CA PHE A 62 7.73 -0.81 5.62
C PHE A 62 8.60 0.45 5.51
N ASP A 63 8.30 1.29 4.53
CA ASP A 63 9.07 2.48 4.21
C ASP A 63 9.25 3.45 5.40
N TRP A 64 8.30 3.48 6.34
CA TRP A 64 8.37 4.37 7.51
C TRP A 64 9.23 3.81 8.66
N MET A 65 9.69 2.56 8.58
CA MET A 65 10.45 1.93 9.66
C MET A 65 11.95 2.09 9.49
N ASP A 66 12.45 2.12 8.26
CA ASP A 66 13.87 2.31 7.98
C ASP A 66 14.07 3.24 6.77
N ALA A 67 14.49 4.48 7.09
CA ALA A 67 14.84 5.51 6.11
C ALA A 67 16.00 5.10 5.19
N THR A 68 16.89 4.27 5.70
CA THR A 68 18.21 4.03 5.10
C THR A 68 18.13 3.16 3.86
N GLY A 69 17.07 2.35 3.74
CA GLY A 69 16.79 1.51 2.57
C GLY A 69 16.10 2.23 1.40
N LEU A 70 15.63 3.47 1.59
CA LEU A 70 14.85 4.19 0.59
C LEU A 70 15.71 5.12 -0.26
N ALA A 71 15.63 4.96 -1.59
CA ALA A 71 16.30 5.87 -2.53
C ALA A 71 15.88 7.35 -2.38
N LYS A 72 14.77 7.63 -1.70
CA LYS A 72 14.26 8.98 -1.39
C LYS A 72 14.17 9.32 0.11
N GLY A 73 14.69 8.45 1.00
CA GLY A 73 14.52 8.59 2.46
C GLY A 73 13.10 8.26 2.95
N THR A 74 12.80 8.55 4.22
CA THR A 74 11.42 8.43 4.74
C THR A 74 10.53 9.56 4.22
N LEU A 75 9.22 9.34 4.26
CA LEU A 75 8.21 10.42 4.10
C LEU A 75 8.10 11.32 5.34
N LEU A 76 8.88 11.05 6.39
CA LEU A 76 8.86 11.84 7.61
C LEU A 76 9.77 13.05 7.42
N PRO A 77 9.24 14.27 7.58
CA PRO A 77 10.08 15.46 7.60
C PRO A 77 11.17 15.37 8.68
N GLU A 78 12.34 15.99 8.45
CA GLU A 78 13.51 15.92 9.33
C GLU A 78 13.22 16.39 10.76
N GLU A 79 12.20 17.24 10.96
CA GLU A 79 11.76 17.73 12.26
C GLU A 79 11.04 16.69 13.13
N TYR A 80 10.61 15.56 12.56
CA TYR A 80 9.95 14.50 13.33
C TYR A 80 10.98 13.62 14.01
N VAL A 81 11.00 13.67 15.34
CA VAL A 81 11.78 12.73 16.16
C VAL A 81 11.03 11.40 16.21
N LEU A 82 11.63 10.35 15.64
CA LEU A 82 11.19 8.97 15.86
C LEU A 82 11.47 8.59 17.32
N SER A 83 10.42 8.54 18.15
CA SER A 83 10.52 7.95 19.49
C SER A 83 10.34 6.44 19.37
N PHE A 84 11.42 5.72 19.62
CA PHE A 84 11.41 4.25 19.77
C PHE A 84 11.03 3.80 21.19
N ASP A 85 10.67 4.74 22.07
CA ASP A 85 10.37 4.48 23.49
C ASP A 85 9.19 3.52 23.69
N PHE A 86 8.34 3.36 22.68
CA PHE A 86 7.17 2.47 22.69
C PHE A 86 7.39 1.14 21.96
N VAL A 87 8.56 0.92 21.37
CA VAL A 87 8.90 -0.30 20.61
C VAL A 87 9.78 -1.23 21.43
N GLU A 88 10.66 -0.67 22.28
CA GLU A 88 11.45 -1.45 23.21
C GLU A 88 10.66 -1.72 24.49
N GLU A 89 10.52 -2.99 24.88
CA GLU A 89 10.18 -3.36 26.26
C GLU A 89 11.31 -2.82 27.17
N LYS A 90 11.18 -1.57 27.62
CA LYS A 90 12.09 -1.02 28.62
C LYS A 90 11.75 -1.67 29.96
N GLU A 91 12.76 -2.26 30.60
CA GLU A 91 12.67 -2.65 32.00
C GLU A 91 12.18 -1.45 32.83
N TRP A 92 11.18 -1.68 33.67
CA TRP A 92 10.57 -0.67 34.53
C TRP A 92 11.64 0.14 35.27
N ASN A 93 11.73 1.45 35.00
CA ASN A 93 12.63 2.35 35.73
C ASN A 93 11.84 3.14 36.78
N PRO A 94 12.02 2.85 38.08
CA PRO A 94 11.24 3.46 39.17
C PRO A 94 11.57 4.94 39.42
N HIS A 95 12.53 5.55 38.72
CA HIS A 95 12.90 6.95 38.89
C HIS A 95 12.12 7.95 38.03
N TYR A 96 11.17 7.48 37.22
CA TYR A 96 10.19 8.35 36.57
C TYR A 96 8.97 8.57 37.48
N MET A 97 9.16 9.34 38.55
CA MET A 97 8.10 10.07 39.27
C MET A 97 8.65 11.44 39.67
#